data_AF-A0A0R2D9R8-F1
#
_entry.id   AF-A0A0R2D9R8-F1
#
_cell.length_a   1.000
_cell.length_b   1.000
_cell.length_c   1.000
_cell.angle_alpha   90.00
_cell.angle_beta   90.00
_cell.angle_gamma   90.00
#
_symmetry.space_group_name_H-M   'P 1'
#
loop_
_entity.id
_entity.type
_entity.pdbx_description
1 polymer ?
#
loop_
_entity_poly.entity_id
_entity_poly.type
_entity_poly.pdbx_seq_one_letter_code
_entity_poly.pdbx_strand_id
1 'polypeptide(L)'
;MKLYQALTQVTLNAQLAGKSTALKKTMDTTKPLHNDLETLYQYIDSVLKPGANHKENNLNYVTDHIFILHHFNFEQHQFTQSLKTPDQQAHFAYNLVEDLNRHLTVNFKPEQQELQFIFADY
;
A
#
# COMPACT_ATOMS: atom_id res chain seq x y z
N MET A 1 5.78 5.41 -11.64
CA MET A 1 4.79 5.73 -10.58
C MET A 1 5.28 5.14 -9.27
N LYS A 2 4.88 5.64 -8.09
CA LYS A 2 5.18 5.01 -6.79
C LYS A 2 4.17 3.91 -6.45
N LEU A 3 4.55 2.95 -5.60
CA LEU A 3 3.63 1.87 -5.20
C LEU A 3 2.37 2.38 -4.52
N TYR A 4 2.45 3.31 -3.56
CA TYR A 4 1.24 3.86 -2.93
C TYR A 4 0.28 4.51 -3.94
N GLN A 5 0.81 5.17 -4.99
CA GLN A 5 -0.01 5.79 -6.05
C GLN A 5 -0.74 4.71 -6.87
N ALA A 6 -0.02 3.63 -7.20
CA ALA A 6 -0.60 2.48 -7.90
C ALA A 6 -1.72 1.82 -7.09
N LEU A 7 -1.47 1.55 -5.81
CA LEU A 7 -2.44 0.91 -4.91
C LEU A 7 -3.69 1.77 -4.74
N THR A 8 -3.53 3.08 -4.57
CA THR A 8 -4.66 4.02 -4.45
C THR A 8 -5.52 4.03 -5.73
N GLN A 9 -4.89 4.05 -6.91
CA GLN A 9 -5.63 3.99 -8.19
C GLN A 9 -6.37 2.66 -8.37
N VAL A 10 -5.77 1.54 -7.98
CA VAL A 10 -6.43 0.22 -8.05
C VAL A 10 -7.63 0.16 -7.10
N THR A 11 -7.50 0.66 -5.87
CA THR A 11 -8.60 0.73 -4.90
C THR A 11 -9.76 1.59 -5.43
N LEU A 12 -9.47 2.78 -5.98
CA LEU A 12 -10.46 3.66 -6.58
C LEU A 12 -11.19 3.00 -7.76
N ASN A 13 -10.45 2.38 -8.67
CA ASN A 13 -11.01 1.74 -9.86
C ASN A 13 -11.88 0.53 -9.50
N ALA A 14 -11.51 -0.25 -8.48
CA ALA A 14 -12.32 -1.37 -7.99
C ALA A 14 -13.65 -0.90 -7.39
N GLN A 15 -13.64 0.20 -6.63
CA GLN A 15 -14.84 0.80 -6.04
C GLN A 15 -15.77 1.40 -7.10
N LEU A 16 -15.24 2.18 -8.05
CA LEU A 16 -16.02 2.85 -9.10
C LEU A 16 -16.64 1.87 -10.11
N ALA A 17 -15.96 0.75 -10.39
CA ALA A 17 -16.47 -0.25 -11.32
C ALA A 17 -17.59 -1.12 -10.73
N GLY A 18 -17.90 -1.01 -9.44
CA GLY A 18 -18.81 -1.92 -8.72
C GLY A 18 -18.37 -3.39 -8.78
N LYS A 19 -17.14 -3.63 -9.24
CA LYS A 19 -16.60 -4.94 -9.56
C LYS A 19 -15.55 -5.26 -8.52
N SER A 20 -15.93 -6.14 -7.60
CA SER A 20 -15.01 -7.11 -7.00
C SER A 20 -14.58 -8.12 -8.08
N THR A 21 -14.07 -7.65 -9.23
CA THR A 21 -13.32 -8.55 -10.09
C THR A 21 -12.01 -8.76 -9.36
N ALA A 22 -11.85 -9.94 -8.77
CA ALA A 22 -10.60 -10.44 -8.23
C ALA A 22 -9.58 -10.52 -9.37
N LEU A 23 -9.07 -9.35 -9.80
CA LEU A 23 -8.02 -9.27 -10.78
C LEU A 23 -6.82 -9.98 -10.16
N LYS A 24 -6.27 -10.95 -10.88
CA LYS A 24 -5.03 -11.61 -10.48
C LYS A 24 -3.96 -10.54 -10.39
N LYS A 25 -3.30 -10.43 -9.23
CA LYS A 25 -2.21 -9.47 -9.01
C LYS A 25 -0.90 -10.23 -9.14
N THR A 26 -0.04 -9.81 -10.06
CA THR A 26 1.30 -10.38 -10.22
C THR A 26 2.35 -9.31 -10.00
N MET A 27 3.51 -9.74 -9.52
CA MET A 27 4.63 -8.86 -9.19
C MET A 27 5.88 -9.34 -9.89
N ASP A 28 6.52 -8.41 -10.58
CA ASP A 28 7.85 -8.57 -11.15
C ASP A 28 8.79 -7.62 -10.42
N THR A 29 9.71 -8.19 -9.66
CA THR A 29 10.60 -7.46 -8.77
C THR A 29 11.92 -8.20 -8.57
N THR A 30 13.05 -7.48 -8.55
CA THR A 30 14.37 -8.04 -8.24
C THR A 30 14.66 -8.05 -6.73
N LYS A 31 13.96 -7.21 -5.96
CA LYS A 31 14.07 -7.11 -4.49
C LYS A 31 12.72 -7.48 -3.85
N PRO A 32 12.63 -8.48 -2.95
CA PRO A 32 11.35 -8.79 -2.32
C PRO A 32 10.81 -7.57 -1.55
N LEU A 33 9.49 -7.43 -1.47
CA LEU A 33 8.89 -6.48 -0.53
C LEU A 33 9.06 -6.99 0.89
N HIS A 34 9.12 -6.08 1.85
CA HIS A 34 9.11 -6.43 3.26
C HIS A 34 7.71 -6.88 3.71
N ASN A 35 6.67 -6.28 3.13
CA ASN A 35 5.27 -6.57 3.39
C ASN A 35 4.62 -7.16 2.14
N ASP A 36 3.70 -8.11 2.32
CA ASP A 36 2.92 -8.63 1.20
C ASP A 36 1.95 -7.56 0.65
N LEU A 37 1.53 -7.73 -0.61
CA LEU A 37 0.65 -6.75 -1.26
C LEU A 37 -0.67 -6.56 -0.51
N GLU A 38 -1.24 -7.61 0.08
CA GLU A 38 -2.52 -7.51 0.79
C GLU A 38 -2.39 -6.59 2.01
N THR A 39 -1.34 -6.76 2.81
CA THR A 39 -0.99 -5.85 3.91
C THR A 39 -0.85 -4.41 3.43
N LEU A 40 -0.14 -4.18 2.31
CA LEU A 40 0.03 -2.83 1.75
C LEU A 40 -1.29 -2.22 1.26
N TYR A 41 -2.19 -3.02 0.67
CA TYR A 41 -3.53 -2.57 0.30
C TYR A 41 -4.37 -2.19 1.52
N GLN A 42 -4.41 -3.05 2.54
CA GLN A 42 -5.17 -2.82 3.76
C GLN A 42 -4.67 -1.57 4.49
N TYR A 43 -3.36 -1.32 4.48
CA TYR A 43 -2.78 -0.08 5.01
C TYR A 43 -3.21 1.15 4.21
N ILE A 44 -3.04 1.14 2.88
CA ILE A 44 -3.43 2.30 2.04
C ILE A 44 -4.92 2.60 2.18
N ASP A 45 -5.77 1.59 2.27
CA ASP A 45 -7.21 1.77 2.48
C ASP A 45 -7.54 2.36 3.87
N SER A 46 -6.72 2.08 4.90
CA SER A 46 -6.94 2.62 6.25
C SER A 46 -6.49 4.08 6.41
N VAL A 47 -5.45 4.51 5.68
CA VAL A 47 -4.86 5.86 5.84
C VAL A 47 -5.15 6.83 4.70
N LEU A 48 -5.44 6.36 3.49
CA LEU A 48 -5.65 7.19 2.28
C LEU A 48 -7.02 6.97 1.63
N LYS A 49 -8.03 6.62 2.43
CA LYS A 49 -9.37 6.30 1.94
C LYS A 49 -9.92 7.38 0.98
N PRO A 50 -10.48 6.97 -0.18
CA PRO A 50 -11.16 7.88 -1.10
C PRO A 50 -12.30 8.68 -0.42
N GLY A 51 -12.30 10.00 -0.61
CA GLY A 51 -13.33 10.90 -0.05
C GLY A 51 -12.94 11.65 1.23
N ALA A 52 -11.74 11.43 1.76
CA ALA A 52 -11.17 12.27 2.83
C ALA A 52 -10.87 13.69 2.30
N ASN A 53 -11.04 14.69 3.17
CA ASN A 53 -10.84 16.09 2.78
C ASN A 53 -9.36 16.32 2.41
N HIS A 54 -9.03 17.22 1.47
CA HIS A 54 -7.65 17.39 0.96
C HIS A 54 -6.60 17.76 2.02
N LYS A 55 -7.03 18.17 3.22
CA LYS A 55 -6.18 18.43 4.39
C LYS A 55 -5.87 17.18 5.23
N GLU A 56 -6.62 16.10 5.04
CA GLU A 56 -6.52 14.81 5.75
C GLU A 56 -5.82 13.73 4.91
N ASN A 57 -5.65 13.98 3.61
CA ASN A 57 -4.86 13.15 2.70
C ASN A 57 -3.35 13.43 2.91
N ASN A 58 -2.85 12.98 4.07
CA ASN A 58 -1.51 13.29 4.50
C ASN A 58 -0.50 12.28 3.92
N LEU A 59 0.27 12.73 2.92
CA LEU A 59 1.34 11.94 2.32
C LEU A 59 2.39 11.48 3.34
N ASN A 60 2.46 12.08 4.53
CA ASN A 60 3.34 11.61 5.60
C ASN A 60 3.05 10.16 6.00
N TYR A 61 1.80 9.67 5.86
CA TYR A 61 1.48 8.25 6.08
C TYR A 61 2.13 7.29 5.06
N VAL A 62 2.71 7.80 3.98
CA VAL A 62 3.42 6.99 2.99
C VAL A 62 4.84 7.44 2.75
N THR A 63 5.28 8.58 3.30
CA THR A 63 6.65 9.11 3.10
C THR A 63 7.47 9.23 4.39
N ASP A 64 6.86 9.18 5.57
CA ASP A 64 7.55 9.44 6.84
C ASP A 64 7.21 8.37 7.89
N HIS A 65 8.16 7.48 8.14
CA HIS A 65 7.97 6.38 9.09
C HIS A 65 7.87 6.85 10.55
N ILE A 66 8.46 8.00 10.89
CA ILE A 66 8.33 8.60 12.22
C ILE A 66 6.93 9.16 12.38
N PHE A 67 6.40 9.84 11.36
CA PHE A 67 5.02 10.30 11.37
C PHE A 67 4.04 9.14 11.59
N ILE A 68 4.21 8.02 10.87
CA ILE A 68 3.39 6.82 11.02
C ILE A 68 3.47 6.29 12.45
N LEU A 69 4.67 6.16 13.01
CA LEU A 69 4.87 5.65 14.37
C LEU A 69 4.09 6.45 15.43
N HIS A 70 3.97 7.77 15.25
CA HIS A 70 3.28 8.64 16.19
C HIS A 70 1.77 8.77 15.95
N HIS A 71 1.28 8.52 14.73
CA HIS A 71 -0.09 8.87 14.34
C HIS A 71 -0.91 7.68 13.82
N PHE A 72 -0.30 6.51 13.62
CA PHE A 72 -0.99 5.31 13.20
C PHE A 72 -1.36 4.44 14.41
N ASN A 73 -2.62 4.01 14.48
CA ASN A 73 -3.08 3.12 15.55
C ASN A 73 -2.87 1.65 15.15
N PHE A 74 -1.71 1.10 15.52
CA PHE A 74 -1.33 -0.29 15.23
C PHE A 74 -2.27 -1.35 15.84
N GLU A 75 -3.06 -1.01 16.86
CA GLU A 75 -3.96 -1.96 17.51
C GLU A 75 -5.32 -2.08 16.81
N GLN A 76 -5.69 -1.11 15.98
CA GLN A 76 -6.98 -1.06 15.31
C GLN A 76 -7.08 -1.95 14.08
N HIS A 77 -5.97 -2.49 13.58
CA HIS A 77 -5.94 -3.23 12.33
C HIS A 77 -5.35 -4.64 12.50
N GLN A 78 -6.01 -5.64 11.92
CA GLN A 78 -5.62 -7.05 12.04
C GLN A 78 -4.18 -7.31 11.56
N PHE A 79 -3.71 -6.58 10.54
CA PHE A 79 -2.35 -6.74 9.99
C PHE A 79 -1.24 -6.13 10.85
N THR A 80 -1.58 -5.31 11.86
CA THR A 80 -0.60 -4.67 12.76
C THR A 80 -0.86 -4.94 14.24
N GLN A 81 -1.99 -5.53 14.61
CA GLN A 81 -2.38 -5.77 16.01
C GLN A 81 -1.38 -6.64 16.79
N SER A 82 -0.59 -7.46 16.10
CA SER A 82 0.45 -8.32 16.68
C SER A 82 1.75 -7.57 17.01
N LEU A 83 1.93 -6.33 16.50
CA LEU A 83 3.08 -5.48 16.75
C LEU A 83 2.91 -4.76 18.09
N LYS A 84 3.33 -5.41 19.17
CA LYS A 84 3.10 -4.95 20.54
C LYS A 84 4.20 -4.08 21.11
N THR A 85 5.39 -4.09 20.50
CA THR A 85 6.52 -3.31 20.99
C THR A 85 6.83 -2.10 20.08
N PRO A 86 7.40 -1.01 20.63
CA PRO A 86 7.82 0.13 19.83
C PRO A 86 8.79 -0.24 18.71
N ASP A 87 9.73 -1.16 18.98
CA ASP A 87 10.70 -1.62 17.98
C ASP A 87 10.02 -2.36 16.81
N GLN A 88 9.02 -3.20 17.09
CA GLN A 88 8.23 -3.88 16.05
C GLN A 88 7.46 -2.88 15.19
N GLN A 89 6.85 -1.88 15.81
CA GLN A 89 6.09 -0.84 15.12
C GLN A 89 7.00 0.07 14.28
N ALA A 90 8.17 0.45 14.82
CA ALA A 90 9.17 1.23 14.11
C ALA A 90 9.73 0.47 12.90
N HIS A 91 10.05 -0.82 13.07
CA HIS A 91 10.52 -1.66 11.98
C HIS A 91 9.47 -1.82 10.88
N PHE A 92 8.20 -2.04 11.26
CA PHE A 92 7.10 -2.09 10.31
C PHE A 92 6.93 -0.76 9.56
N ALA A 93 6.87 0.37 10.26
CA ALA A 93 6.68 1.69 9.64
C ALA A 93 7.82 2.04 8.68
N TYR A 94 9.07 1.72 9.04
CA TYR A 94 10.23 1.91 8.17
C TYR A 94 10.09 1.07 6.88
N ASN A 95 9.88 -0.24 7.03
CA ASN A 95 9.74 -1.16 5.90
C ASN A 95 8.55 -0.81 5.00
N LEU A 96 7.46 -0.33 5.60
CA LEU A 96 6.27 0.13 4.90
C LEU A 96 6.58 1.33 4.00
N VAL A 97 7.28 2.33 4.51
CA VAL A 97 7.68 3.51 3.72
C VAL A 97 8.64 3.11 2.61
N GLU A 98 9.61 2.22 2.89
CA GLU A 98 10.51 1.67 1.87
C GLU A 98 9.72 1.00 0.74
N ASP A 99 8.80 0.08 1.06
CA ASP A 99 8.00 -0.63 0.07
C ASP A 99 7.11 0.32 -0.75
N LEU A 100 6.36 1.20 -0.07
CA LEU A 100 5.39 2.10 -0.69
C LEU A 100 6.03 3.13 -1.63
N ASN A 101 7.29 3.51 -1.37
CA ASN A 101 8.04 4.45 -2.19
C ASN A 101 8.85 3.81 -3.32
N ARG A 102 8.74 2.51 -3.54
CA ARG A 102 9.38 1.90 -4.71
C ARG A 102 8.71 2.36 -6.01
N HIS A 103 9.52 2.53 -7.04
CA HIS A 103 9.03 2.92 -8.36
C HIS A 103 8.58 1.69 -9.14
N LEU A 104 7.44 1.80 -9.82
CA LEU A 104 6.91 0.75 -10.66
C LEU A 104 6.06 1.27 -11.82
N THR A 105 5.77 0.35 -12.73
CA THR A 105 4.79 0.46 -13.81
C THR A 105 3.67 -0.55 -13.57
N VAL A 106 2.42 -0.13 -13.78
CA VAL A 106 1.25 -1.02 -13.69
C VAL A 106 0.77 -1.35 -15.09
N ASN A 107 0.71 -2.63 -15.42
CA ASN A 107 0.11 -3.11 -16.65
C ASN A 107 -1.24 -3.74 -16.36
N PHE A 108 -2.26 -3.33 -17.10
CA PHE A 108 -3.58 -3.96 -17.06
C PHE A 108 -3.75 -4.86 -18.27
N LYS A 109 -3.96 -6.16 -18.04
CA LYS A 109 -4.22 -7.17 -19.06
C LYS A 109 -5.68 -7.64 -18.94
N PRO A 110 -6.62 -6.95 -19.62
CA PRO A 110 -8.05 -7.22 -19.46
C PRO A 110 -8.44 -8.65 -19.85
N GLU A 111 -7.82 -9.20 -20.89
CA GLU A 111 -8.08 -10.57 -21.37
C GLU A 111 -7.70 -11.65 -20.35
N GLN A 112 -6.73 -11.34 -19.48
CA GLN A 112 -6.22 -12.24 -18.44
C GLN A 112 -6.79 -11.91 -17.05
N GLN A 113 -7.65 -10.89 -16.96
CA GLN A 113 -8.09 -10.31 -15.69
C GLN A 113 -6.91 -10.06 -14.74
N GLU A 114 -5.79 -9.55 -15.26
CA GLU A 114 -4.53 -9.45 -14.52
C GLU A 114 -4.05 -8.00 -14.42
N LEU A 115 -3.60 -7.63 -13.21
CA LEU A 115 -2.84 -6.42 -12.92
C LEU A 115 -1.41 -6.83 -12.58
N GLN A 116 -0.45 -6.36 -13.38
CA GLN A 116 0.97 -6.62 -13.16
C GLN A 116 1.65 -5.39 -12.58
N PHE A 117 2.35 -5.57 -11.46
CA PHE A 117 3.21 -4.58 -10.83
C PHE A 117 4.65 -4.88 -11.22
N ILE A 118 5.24 -4.04 -12.09
CA ILE A 118 6.61 -4.20 -12.57
C ILE A 118 7.49 -3.14 -11.91
N PHE A 119 8.32 -3.55 -10.97
CA PHE A 119 9.15 -2.64 -10.20
C PHE A 119 10.43 -2.24 -10.94
N ALA A 120 10.82 -0.98 -10.80
CA ALA A 120 12.03 -0.39 -11.37
C ALA A 120 13.16 -0.41 -10.34
N ASP A 121 13.40 -1.55 -9.71
CA ASP A 121 14.46 -1.70 -8.71
C ASP A 121 15.80 -1.93 -9.42
N TYR A 122 16.50 -0.82 -9.64
CA TYR A 122 17.91 -0.81 -10.03
C TYR A 122 18.82 -0.90 -8.79
#